data_AF-A0A6V7JSR1-F1
#
_entry.id   AF-A0A6V7JSR1-F1
#
_cell.length_a   1.000
_cell.length_b   1.000
_cell.length_c   1.000
_cell.angle_alpha   90.00
_cell.angle_beta   90.00
_cell.angle_gamma   90.00
#
_symmetry.space_group_name_H-M   'P 1'
#
loop_
_entity.id
_entity.type
_entity.pdbx_description
1 polymer ?
#
loop_
_entity_poly.entity_id
_entity_poly.type
_entity_poly.pdbx_seq_one_letter_code
_entity_poly.pdbx_strand_id
1 'polypeptide(L)'
;RALYRRYKAGDNEKREHWLDYAEDKYDHKLISDIKGALRVLVLFIPLPFFWALIEQQGSRWTFQATRMDGEMGNFLWKADQVQLANPLFLLILIPTMETFVYPSLAKLGIVDTPLKKLAVGGFMAGIAFSIAGLLELKLE
;
A
#
# COMPACT_ATOMS: atom_id res chain seq x y z
N ARG A 1 12.86 27.10 -9.15
CA ARG A 1 13.20 27.95 -10.31
C ARG A 1 12.69 27.40 -11.65
N ALA A 2 12.82 26.11 -11.97
CA ALA A 2 12.24 25.52 -13.19
C ALA A 2 10.71 25.72 -13.27
N LEU A 3 9.98 25.46 -12.18
CA LEU A 3 8.54 25.75 -12.08
C LEU A 3 8.18 27.24 -12.27
N TYR A 4 9.02 28.14 -11.74
CA TYR A 4 8.85 29.59 -11.89
C TYR A 4 9.04 30.04 -13.35
N ARG A 5 9.97 29.42 -14.08
CA ARG A 5 10.17 29.69 -15.51
C ARG A 5 9.08 29.09 -16.38
N ARG A 6 8.56 27.90 -16.06
CA ARG A 6 7.36 27.36 -16.71
C ARG A 6 6.17 28.29 -16.57
N TYR A 7 5.96 28.86 -15.37
CA TYR A 7 4.88 29.82 -15.13
C TYR A 7 5.05 31.13 -15.92
N LYS A 8 6.30 31.53 -16.23
CA LYS A 8 6.62 32.75 -16.99
C LYS A 8 6.79 32.50 -18.50
N ALA A 9 6.81 31.24 -18.94
CA ALA A 9 7.00 30.87 -20.34
C ALA A 9 5.71 31.13 -21.14
N GLY A 10 5.82 31.91 -22.22
CA GLY A 10 4.74 32.13 -23.18
C GLY A 10 4.51 30.91 -24.08
N ASP A 11 3.40 30.92 -24.82
CA ASP A 11 2.90 29.76 -25.60
C ASP A 11 3.92 29.16 -26.59
N ASN A 12 4.88 29.97 -27.06
CA ASN A 12 5.97 29.58 -27.97
C ASN A 12 7.17 28.85 -27.33
N GLU A 13 7.29 28.83 -26.00
CA GLU A 13 8.41 28.17 -25.28
C GLU A 13 7.93 26.99 -24.41
N LYS A 14 6.79 26.39 -24.74
CA LYS A 14 6.26 25.23 -24.04
C LYS A 14 7.12 24.00 -24.30
N ARG A 15 7.89 23.58 -23.29
CA ARG A 15 8.61 22.30 -23.29
C ARG A 15 7.70 21.19 -22.78
N GLU A 16 7.90 19.96 -23.26
CA GLU A 16 7.05 18.80 -22.90
C GLU A 16 7.04 18.52 -21.40
N HIS A 17 8.19 18.63 -20.71
CA HIS A 17 8.27 18.41 -19.27
C HIS A 17 8.81 19.65 -18.54
N TRP A 18 8.22 19.99 -17.39
CA TRP A 18 8.58 21.17 -16.61
C TRP A 18 10.04 21.19 -16.11
N LEU A 19 10.68 20.02 -16.05
CA LEU A 19 12.08 19.85 -15.68
C LEU A 19 13.04 20.28 -16.81
N ASP A 20 12.57 20.35 -18.06
CA ASP A 20 13.39 20.71 -19.22
C ASP A 20 13.73 22.20 -19.26
N TYR A 21 13.03 23.02 -18.46
CA TYR A 21 13.38 24.42 -18.22
C TYR A 21 14.63 24.61 -17.33
N ALA A 22 15.24 23.51 -16.88
CA ALA A 22 16.48 23.50 -16.10
C ALA A 22 17.72 23.14 -16.92
N GLU A 23 17.57 22.86 -18.23
CA GLU A 23 18.66 22.47 -19.14
C GLU A 23 19.72 23.56 -19.30
N ASP A 24 19.40 24.83 -19.01
CA ASP A 24 20.35 25.95 -19.04
C ASP A 24 21.46 25.84 -17.97
N LYS A 25 21.24 25.02 -16.93
CA LYS A 25 22.15 24.91 -15.78
C LYS A 25 22.58 23.47 -15.48
N TYR A 26 21.83 22.47 -15.95
CA TYR A 26 22.04 21.07 -15.60
C TYR A 26 22.10 20.20 -16.84
N ASP A 27 22.96 19.18 -16.80
CA ASP A 27 23.09 18.20 -17.88
C ASP A 27 21.76 17.48 -18.16
N HIS A 28 21.52 17.22 -19.44
CA HIS A 28 20.34 16.50 -19.91
C HIS A 28 20.23 15.10 -19.26
N LYS A 29 21.36 14.45 -18.97
CA LYS A 29 21.39 13.16 -18.26
C LYS A 29 20.81 13.30 -16.83
N LEU A 30 21.22 14.32 -16.08
CA LEU A 30 20.71 14.58 -14.73
C LEU A 30 19.21 14.89 -14.74
N ILE A 31 18.75 15.67 -15.72
CA ILE A 31 17.33 15.98 -15.90
C ILE A 31 16.53 14.71 -16.17
N SER A 32 17.04 13.83 -17.04
CA SER A 32 16.42 12.52 -17.32
C SER A 32 16.37 11.62 -16.08
N ASP A 33 17.46 11.56 -15.31
CA ASP A 33 17.53 10.75 -14.09
C ASP A 33 16.53 11.25 -13.02
N ILE A 34 16.40 12.57 -12.85
CA ILE A 34 15.41 13.16 -11.93
C ILE A 34 13.98 12.90 -12.42
N LYS A 35 13.70 12.95 -13.74
CA LYS A 35 12.40 12.54 -14.28
C LYS A 35 12.09 11.08 -13.95
N GLY A 36 13.10 10.20 -14.03
CA GLY A 36 12.99 8.80 -13.62
C GLY A 36 12.68 8.65 -12.14
N ALA A 37 13.44 9.33 -11.28
CA ALA A 37 13.24 9.32 -9.83
C ALA A 37 11.83 9.81 -9.43
N LEU A 38 11.31 10.85 -10.10
CA LEU A 38 9.96 11.35 -9.87
C LEU A 38 8.88 10.31 -10.24
N ARG A 39 9.07 9.55 -11.34
CA ARG A 39 8.15 8.45 -11.69
C ARG A 39 8.17 7.35 -10.64
N VAL A 40 9.35 7.01 -10.13
CA VAL A 40 9.50 6.03 -9.04
C VAL A 40 8.84 6.53 -7.75
N LEU A 41 8.99 7.81 -7.42
CA LEU A 41 8.33 8.41 -6.25
C LEU A 41 6.80 8.28 -6.32
N VAL A 42 6.21 8.43 -7.51
CA VAL A 42 4.76 8.22 -7.72
C VAL A 42 4.36 6.77 -7.41
N LEU A 43 5.19 5.79 -7.77
CA LEU A 43 4.94 4.38 -7.41
C LEU A 43 4.99 4.12 -5.90
N PHE A 44 5.70 4.97 -5.14
CA PHE A 44 5.77 4.87 -3.68
C PHE A 44 4.63 5.59 -2.94
N ILE A 45 3.78 6.36 -3.62
CA ILE A 45 2.64 7.05 -2.97
C ILE A 45 1.72 6.11 -2.17
N PRO A 46 1.40 4.88 -2.63
CA PRO A 46 0.58 3.96 -1.84
C PRO A 46 1.27 3.41 -0.58
N LEU A 47 2.61 3.48 -0.49
CA LEU A 47 3.38 2.83 0.57
C LEU A 47 3.08 3.43 1.97
N PRO A 48 3.05 4.75 2.19
CA PRO A 48 2.63 5.32 3.47
C PRO A 48 1.21 4.93 3.89
N PHE A 49 0.26 4.85 2.95
CA PHE A 49 -1.11 4.42 3.25
C PHE A 49 -1.16 2.95 3.68
N PHE A 50 -0.41 2.09 3.00
CA PHE A 50 -0.30 0.69 3.37
C PHE A 50 0.25 0.51 4.80
N TRP A 51 1.33 1.22 5.14
CA TRP A 51 1.88 1.19 6.50
C TRP A 51 0.90 1.76 7.53
N ALA A 52 0.25 2.89 7.23
CA ALA A 52 -0.74 3.47 8.13
C ALA A 52 -1.92 2.52 8.42
N LEU A 53 -2.32 1.70 7.45
CA LEU A 53 -3.35 0.66 7.64
C LEU A 53 -2.85 -0.49 8.53
N ILE A 54 -1.61 -0.94 8.37
CA ILE A 54 -1.04 -1.99 9.23
C ILE A 54 -0.96 -1.51 10.69
N GLU A 55 -0.60 -0.26 10.94
CA GLU A 55 -0.56 0.32 12.29
C GLU A 55 -1.94 0.32 13.00
N GLN A 56 -3.04 0.27 12.24
CA GLN A 56 -4.39 0.15 12.83
C GLN A 56 -4.65 -1.24 13.44
N GLN A 57 -3.98 -2.28 12.93
CA GLN A 57 -4.14 -3.65 13.44
C GLN A 57 -3.60 -3.76 14.88
N GLY A 58 -2.50 -3.09 15.20
CA GLY A 58 -1.92 -3.10 16.55
C GLY A 58 -2.68 -2.24 17.56
N SER A 59 -3.39 -1.20 17.09
CA SER A 59 -4.03 -0.20 17.96
C SER A 59 -5.55 -0.33 18.00
N ARG A 60 -6.22 0.02 16.89
CA ARG A 60 -7.68 0.10 16.79
C ARG A 60 -8.34 -1.25 16.90
N TRP A 61 -7.79 -2.29 16.29
CA TRP A 61 -8.36 -3.63 16.36
C TRP A 61 -8.20 -4.25 17.75
N THR A 62 -7.10 -3.98 18.44
CA THR A 62 -6.94 -4.36 19.85
C THR A 62 -8.01 -3.69 20.72
N PHE A 63 -8.29 -2.41 20.50
CA PHE A 63 -9.35 -1.70 21.22
C PHE A 63 -10.76 -2.23 20.87
N GLN A 64 -11.03 -2.51 19.59
CA GLN A 64 -12.26 -3.17 19.16
C GLN A 64 -12.42 -4.53 19.87
N ALA A 65 -11.36 -5.33 19.94
CA ALA A 65 -11.37 -6.62 20.61
C ALA A 65 -11.67 -6.52 22.11
N THR A 66 -11.29 -5.43 22.80
CA THR A 66 -11.69 -5.24 24.22
C THR A 66 -13.20 -5.06 24.41
N ARG A 67 -13.92 -4.66 23.36
CA ARG A 67 -15.38 -4.47 23.36
C ARG A 67 -16.14 -5.69 22.82
N MET A 68 -15.41 -6.71 22.38
CA MET A 68 -15.98 -7.96 21.88
C MET A 68 -15.99 -9.02 22.98
N ASP A 69 -16.85 -10.03 22.82
CA ASP A 69 -16.79 -11.21 23.68
C ASP A 69 -15.51 -12.00 23.38
N GLY A 70 -14.66 -12.15 24.39
CA GLY A 70 -13.41 -12.90 24.32
C GLY A 70 -13.55 -14.37 24.71
N GLU A 71 -14.75 -14.82 25.10
CA GLU A 71 -14.99 -16.20 25.51
C GLU A 71 -15.03 -17.13 24.28
N MET A 72 -13.96 -17.90 24.09
CA MET A 72 -13.91 -18.96 23.07
C MET A 72 -13.92 -20.31 23.78
N GLY A 73 -15.13 -20.81 24.08
CA GLY A 73 -15.31 -22.04 24.85
C GLY A 73 -14.86 -21.87 26.30
N ASN A 74 -13.91 -22.69 26.77
CA ASN A 74 -13.38 -22.60 28.14
C ASN A 74 -12.20 -21.62 28.29
N PHE A 75 -11.80 -20.91 27.23
CA PHE A 75 -10.66 -20.02 27.24
C PHE A 75 -11.09 -18.58 26.98
N LEU A 76 -10.72 -17.68 27.88
CA LEU A 76 -10.92 -16.24 27.74
C LEU A 76 -9.71 -15.64 27.01
N TRP A 77 -9.92 -15.25 25.75
CA TRP A 77 -8.92 -14.51 24.99
C TRP A 77 -8.86 -13.08 25.47
N LYS A 78 -7.66 -12.63 25.84
CA LYS A 78 -7.42 -11.22 26.09
C LYS A 78 -7.20 -10.48 24.77
N ALA A 79 -7.63 -9.23 24.72
CA ALA A 79 -7.55 -8.42 23.50
C ALA A 79 -6.12 -8.24 22.96
N ASP A 80 -5.12 -8.18 23.83
CA ASP A 80 -3.70 -8.12 23.47
C ASP A 80 -3.19 -9.40 22.79
N GLN A 81 -3.74 -10.57 23.17
CA GLN A 81 -3.39 -11.86 22.59
C GLN A 81 -3.83 -12.00 21.12
N VAL A 82 -4.79 -11.20 20.67
CA VAL A 82 -5.22 -11.16 19.26
C VAL A 82 -4.06 -10.76 18.34
N GLN A 83 -3.10 -9.97 18.83
CA GLN A 83 -1.93 -9.58 18.04
C GLN A 83 -1.00 -10.76 17.71
N LEU A 84 -1.07 -11.86 18.44
CA LEU A 84 -0.34 -13.10 18.13
C LEU A 84 -0.80 -13.72 16.80
N ALA A 85 -2.01 -13.40 16.35
CA ALA A 85 -2.53 -13.87 15.08
C ALA A 85 -1.70 -13.34 13.89
N ASN A 86 -1.14 -12.13 13.97
CA ASN A 86 -0.37 -11.54 12.87
C ASN A 86 0.88 -12.37 12.49
N PRO A 87 1.83 -12.69 13.40
CA PRO A 87 2.96 -13.55 13.05
C PRO A 87 2.55 -14.98 12.65
N LEU A 88 1.50 -15.54 13.26
CA LEU A 88 0.97 -16.85 12.87
C LEU A 88 0.44 -16.85 11.43
N PHE A 89 -0.32 -15.82 11.05
CA PHE A 89 -0.81 -15.66 9.69
C PHE A 89 0.35 -15.47 8.71
N LEU A 90 1.40 -14.72 9.03
CA LEU A 90 2.57 -14.63 8.16
C LEU A 90 3.23 -16.00 7.94
N LEU A 91 3.41 -16.79 9.00
CA LEU A 91 4.02 -18.12 8.91
C LEU A 91 3.21 -19.09 8.04
N ILE A 92 1.89 -18.96 8.00
CA ILE A 92 1.01 -19.83 7.22
C ILE A 92 0.80 -19.27 5.81
N LEU A 93 0.46 -17.98 5.69
CA LEU A 93 0.04 -17.36 4.44
C LEU A 93 1.21 -17.12 3.49
N ILE A 94 2.41 -16.73 3.96
CA ILE A 94 3.56 -16.54 3.06
C ILE A 94 3.85 -17.82 2.26
N PRO A 95 4.14 -18.98 2.89
CA PRO A 95 4.43 -20.19 2.14
C PRO A 95 3.23 -20.64 1.32
N THR A 96 2.00 -20.52 1.83
CA THR A 96 0.79 -20.88 1.08
C THR A 96 0.63 -20.04 -0.19
N MET A 97 0.87 -18.73 -0.10
CA MET A 97 0.76 -17.82 -1.23
C MET A 97 1.86 -18.09 -2.26
N GLU A 98 3.10 -18.31 -1.83
CA GLU A 98 4.23 -18.55 -2.73
C GLU A 98 4.20 -19.92 -3.41
N THR A 99 3.77 -20.96 -2.70
CA THR A 99 3.81 -22.34 -3.22
C THR A 99 2.53 -22.76 -3.94
N PHE A 100 1.37 -22.26 -3.53
CA PHE A 100 0.08 -22.68 -4.09
C PHE A 100 -0.63 -21.56 -4.84
N VAL A 101 -0.87 -20.42 -4.20
CA VAL A 101 -1.78 -19.39 -4.74
C VAL A 101 -1.18 -18.66 -5.93
N TYR A 102 0.02 -18.08 -5.80
CA TYR A 102 0.66 -17.34 -6.89
C TYR A 102 0.97 -18.24 -8.10
N PRO A 103 1.50 -19.47 -7.95
CA PRO A 103 1.69 -20.36 -9.09
C PRO A 103 0.38 -20.70 -9.79
N SER A 104 -0.72 -20.86 -9.06
CA SER A 104 -2.04 -21.13 -9.64
C SER A 104 -2.61 -19.92 -10.37
N LEU A 105 -2.51 -18.73 -9.79
CA LEU A 105 -2.95 -17.48 -10.42
C LEU A 105 -2.07 -17.09 -11.62
N ALA A 106 -0.79 -17.45 -11.60
CA ALA A 106 0.11 -17.27 -12.72
C ALA A 106 -0.24 -18.20 -13.89
N LYS A 107 -0.62 -19.46 -13.62
CA LYS A 107 -1.14 -20.39 -14.64
C LYS A 107 -2.42 -19.87 -15.32
N LEU A 108 -3.23 -19.10 -14.60
CA LEU A 108 -4.45 -18.46 -15.11
C LEU A 108 -4.18 -17.11 -15.80
N GLY A 109 -2.94 -16.60 -15.80
CA GLY A 109 -2.57 -15.30 -16.37
C GLY A 109 -3.08 -14.08 -15.60
N ILE A 110 -3.63 -14.29 -14.38
CA ILE A 110 -4.25 -13.22 -13.59
C ILE A 110 -3.18 -12.41 -12.84
N VAL A 111 -2.17 -13.09 -12.28
CA VAL A 111 -1.14 -12.47 -11.44
C VAL A 111 0.25 -12.92 -11.87
N ASP A 112 0.76 -12.26 -12.91
CA ASP A 112 2.06 -12.51 -13.55
C ASP A 112 3.17 -11.52 -13.14
N THR A 113 2.79 -10.34 -12.65
CA THR A 113 3.71 -9.24 -12.33
C THR A 113 3.64 -8.85 -10.85
N PRO A 114 4.75 -8.37 -10.26
CA PRO A 114 4.75 -7.86 -8.88
C PRO A 114 3.71 -6.76 -8.64
N LEU A 115 3.46 -5.92 -9.65
CA LEU A 115 2.47 -4.85 -9.55
C LEU A 115 1.03 -5.40 -9.45
N LYS A 116 0.70 -6.47 -10.20
CA LYS A 116 -0.60 -7.13 -10.07
C LYS A 116 -0.76 -7.82 -8.71
N LYS A 117 0.31 -8.39 -8.14
CA LYS A 117 0.28 -8.94 -6.77
C LYS A 117 -0.10 -7.88 -5.74
N LEU A 118 0.52 -6.71 -5.83
CA LEU A 118 0.20 -5.57 -4.97
C LEU A 118 -1.24 -5.10 -5.15
N ALA A 119 -1.73 -5.01 -6.38
CA ALA A 119 -3.10 -4.58 -6.66
C ALA A 119 -4.15 -5.55 -6.08
N VAL A 120 -3.97 -6.87 -6.28
CA VAL A 120 -4.87 -7.88 -5.74
C VAL A 120 -4.83 -7.89 -4.22
N GLY A 121 -3.64 -7.82 -3.62
CA GLY A 121 -3.48 -7.73 -2.17
C GLY A 121 -4.14 -6.47 -1.59
N GLY A 122 -3.97 -5.32 -2.25
CA GLY A 122 -4.62 -4.07 -1.86
C GLY A 122 -6.16 -4.14 -1.94
N PHE A 123 -6.70 -4.78 -2.98
CA PHE A 123 -8.15 -5.00 -3.09
C PHE A 123 -8.68 -5.91 -1.97
N MET A 124 -7.99 -7.01 -1.68
CA MET A 124 -8.34 -7.89 -0.55
C MET A 124 -8.26 -7.16 0.80
N ALA A 125 -7.23 -6.32 1.00
CA ALA A 125 -7.14 -5.48 2.18
C ALA A 125 -8.35 -4.53 2.29
N GLY A 126 -8.76 -3.90 1.18
CA GLY A 126 -9.96 -3.05 1.15
C GLY A 126 -11.24 -3.78 1.58
N ILE A 127 -11.43 -5.03 1.15
CA ILE A 127 -12.54 -5.89 1.61
C ILE A 127 -12.42 -6.16 3.11
N ALA A 128 -11.23 -6.53 3.60
CA ALA A 128 -11.01 -6.81 5.01
C ALA A 128 -11.33 -5.60 5.91
N PHE A 129 -10.87 -4.40 5.52
CA PHE A 129 -11.18 -3.16 6.24
C PHE A 129 -12.67 -2.80 6.18
N SER A 130 -13.35 -3.10 5.07
CA SER A 130 -14.79 -2.90 4.96
C SER A 130 -15.55 -3.78 5.96
N ILE A 131 -15.16 -5.05 6.08
CA ILE A 131 -15.74 -5.98 7.06
C ILE A 131 -15.46 -5.52 8.50
N ALA A 132 -14.22 -5.11 8.80
CA ALA A 132 -13.86 -4.60 10.12
C ALA A 132 -14.66 -3.34 10.50
N GLY A 133 -14.89 -2.44 9.54
CA GLY A 133 -15.73 -1.25 9.74
C GLY A 133 -17.20 -1.61 10.00
N LEU A 134 -17.77 -2.56 9.26
CA LEU A 134 -19.13 -3.05 9.50
C LEU A 134 -19.28 -3.71 10.87
N LEU A 135 -18.23 -4.37 11.37
CA LEU A 135 -18.21 -4.95 12.70
C LEU A 135 -18.18 -3.87 13.79
N GLU A 136 -17.35 -2.83 13.63
CA GLU A 136 -17.30 -1.70 14.58
C GLU A 136 -18.67 -1.04 14.75
N LEU A 137 -19.41 -0.83 13.66
CA LEU A 137 -20.76 -0.26 13.68
C LEU A 137 -21.79 -1.11 14.44
N LYS A 138 -21.53 -2.40 14.64
CA LYS A 138 -22.39 -3.28 15.45
C LYS A 138 -21.99 -3.32 16.92
N LEU A 139 -20.76 -2.92 17.25
CA LEU A 139 -20.21 -2.90 18.60
C LEU A 139 -20.44 -1.54 19.29
N GLU A 140 -20.65 -0.49 18.50
CA GLU A 140 -21.18 0.83 18.92
C GLU A 140 -22.69 0.78 19.15
#